data_AF-A0A951LVM8-F1
#
_entry.id   AF-A0A951LVM8-F1
#
_cell.length_a   1.000
_cell.length_b   1.000
_cell.length_c   1.000
_cell.angle_alpha   90.00
_cell.angle_beta   90.00
_cell.angle_gamma   90.00
#
_symmetry.space_group_name_H-M   'P 1'
#
loop_
_entity.id
_entity.type
_entity.pdbx_description
1 polymer ?
#
loop_
_entity_poly.entity_id
_entity_poly.type
_entity_poly.pdbx_seq_one_letter_code
_entity_poly.pdbx_strand_id
1 'polypeptide(L)'
;RVIMKYNPAEAYALAIGHLADRLRGGEAFAQAWPRYERVLSRSERLELQQLLAHHGYDLGEPDGQLGRKTRSAIRDYQAKNGQIPDGFATVAILEKLRGR
;
A
#
# COMPACT_ATOMS: atom_id res chain seq x y z
N ARG A 1 15.08 -13.99 -1.49
CA ARG A 1 14.94 -12.72 -2.24
C ARG A 1 15.72 -12.75 -3.58
N VAL A 2 15.54 -13.78 -4.42
CA VAL A 2 16.29 -13.88 -5.70
C VAL A 2 15.57 -13.14 -6.83
N ILE A 3 14.26 -13.33 -6.98
CA ILE A 3 13.46 -12.68 -8.03
C ILE A 3 13.55 -11.15 -7.97
N MET A 4 13.50 -10.57 -6.76
CA MET A 4 13.59 -9.12 -6.57
C MET A 4 14.98 -8.52 -6.87
N LYS A 5 16.04 -9.33 -7.04
CA LYS A 5 17.33 -8.83 -7.53
C LYS A 5 17.25 -8.46 -9.02
N TYR A 6 16.36 -9.11 -9.79
CA TYR A 6 16.15 -8.82 -11.20
C TYR A 6 15.29 -7.56 -11.38
N ASN A 7 14.18 -7.48 -10.65
CA ASN A 7 13.31 -6.30 -10.61
C ASN A 7 12.81 -6.09 -9.17
N PRO A 8 13.18 -4.99 -8.49
CA PRO A 8 12.88 -4.73 -7.08
C PRO A 8 11.42 -4.27 -6.87
N ALA A 9 10.46 -4.99 -7.45
CA ALA A 9 9.03 -4.74 -7.31
C ALA A 9 8.31 -5.96 -6.73
N GLU A 10 7.53 -5.76 -5.67
CA GLU A 10 6.78 -6.83 -5.01
C GLU A 10 5.74 -7.46 -5.94
N ALA A 11 5.03 -6.65 -6.73
CA ALA A 11 4.07 -7.13 -7.73
C ALA A 11 4.73 -8.02 -8.79
N TYR A 12 5.95 -7.68 -9.22
CA TYR A 12 6.72 -8.50 -10.16
C TYR A 12 7.10 -9.85 -9.52
N ALA A 13 7.62 -9.81 -8.30
CA ALA A 13 7.98 -11.03 -7.58
C ALA A 13 6.77 -11.96 -7.35
N LEU A 14 5.61 -11.37 -6.99
CA LEU A 14 4.35 -12.11 -6.85
C LEU A 14 3.91 -12.73 -8.17
N ALA A 15 3.92 -11.97 -9.27
CA ALA A 15 3.51 -12.45 -10.58
C ALA A 15 4.37 -13.62 -11.08
N ILE A 16 5.69 -13.51 -10.97
CA ILE A 16 6.63 -14.56 -11.41
C ILE A 16 6.54 -15.79 -10.52
N GLY A 17 6.44 -15.61 -9.20
CA GLY A 17 6.23 -16.71 -8.26
C GLY A 17 4.94 -17.46 -8.57
N HIS A 18 3.83 -16.72 -8.69
CA HIS A 18 2.53 -17.30 -9.01
C HIS A 18 2.54 -18.00 -10.38
N LEU A 19 3.12 -17.41 -11.42
CA LEU A 19 3.26 -18.05 -12.72
C LEU A 19 4.01 -19.38 -12.63
N ALA A 20 5.10 -19.44 -11.86
CA ALA A 20 5.85 -20.67 -11.65
C ALA A 20 5.02 -21.75 -10.93
N ASP A 21 4.17 -21.36 -9.97
CA ASP A 21 3.25 -22.29 -9.30
C ASP A 21 2.19 -22.81 -10.28
N ARG A 22 1.61 -21.94 -11.11
CA ARG A 22 0.63 -22.30 -12.14
C ARG A 22 1.22 -23.28 -13.16
N LEU A 23 2.48 -23.10 -13.56
CA LEU A 23 3.18 -24.03 -14.47
C LEU A 23 3.41 -25.42 -13.87
N ARG A 24 3.45 -25.55 -12.54
CA ARG A 24 3.55 -26.84 -11.83
C ARG A 24 2.20 -27.47 -11.52
N GLY A 25 1.10 -26.90 -12.01
CA GLY A 25 -0.26 -27.36 -11.71
C GLY A 25 -0.83 -26.82 -10.39
N GLY A 26 -0.20 -25.81 -9.78
CA GLY A 26 -0.71 -25.15 -8.59
C GLY A 26 -2.02 -24.38 -8.84
N GLU A 27 -2.79 -24.19 -7.76
CA GLU A 27 -4.07 -23.49 -7.82
C GLU A 27 -3.93 -21.99 -8.10
N ALA A 28 -5.06 -21.35 -8.43
CA ALA A 28 -5.13 -19.90 -8.57
C ALA A 28 -5.12 -19.23 -7.17
N PHE A 29 -5.06 -17.90 -7.12
CA PHE A 29 -5.30 -17.20 -5.86
C PHE A 29 -6.68 -17.57 -5.29
N ALA A 30 -6.72 -18.01 -4.04
CA ALA A 30 -7.95 -18.45 -3.37
C ALA A 30 -8.96 -17.30 -3.18
N GLN A 31 -8.47 -16.09 -2.91
CA GLN A 31 -9.29 -14.91 -2.68
C GLN A 31 -9.34 -14.03 -3.94
N ALA A 32 -10.54 -13.57 -4.30
CA ALA A 32 -10.70 -12.59 -5.36
C ALA A 32 -10.10 -11.23 -4.96
N TRP A 33 -9.51 -10.54 -5.94
CA TRP A 33 -9.00 -9.18 -5.75
C TRP A 33 -10.13 -8.21 -5.40
N PRO A 34 -9.94 -7.29 -4.44
CA PRO A 34 -10.93 -6.27 -4.14
C PRO A 34 -11.08 -5.32 -5.33
N ARG A 35 -12.28 -5.28 -5.94
CA ARG A 35 -12.57 -4.45 -7.13
C ARG A 35 -13.06 -3.05 -6.80
N TYR A 36 -13.47 -2.83 -5.56
CA TYR A 36 -13.93 -1.54 -5.05
C TYR A 36 -12.77 -0.62 -4.61
N GLU A 37 -11.58 -1.18 -4.39
CA GLU A 37 -10.42 -0.42 -3.93
C GLU A 37 -9.74 0.28 -5.11
N ARG A 38 -9.90 1.60 -5.17
CA ARG A 38 -9.26 2.43 -6.20
C ARG A 38 -7.87 2.87 -5.74
N VAL A 39 -6.90 2.78 -6.63
CA VAL A 39 -5.55 3.32 -6.39
C VAL A 39 -5.59 4.85 -6.34
N LEU A 40 -4.97 5.42 -5.31
CA LEU A 40 -4.81 6.87 -5.17
C LEU A 40 -3.98 7.45 -6.33
N SER A 41 -4.44 8.58 -6.87
CA SER A 41 -3.68 9.36 -7.84
C SER A 41 -2.39 9.91 -7.21
N ARG A 42 -1.48 10.46 -8.01
CA ARG A 42 -0.25 11.07 -7.48
C ARG A 42 -0.56 12.27 -6.57
N SER A 43 -1.53 13.10 -6.92
CA SER A 43 -1.94 14.25 -6.09
C SER A 43 -2.58 13.79 -4.79
N GLU A 44 -3.43 12.76 -4.82
CA GLU A 44 -4.04 12.19 -3.61
C GLU A 44 -3.02 11.54 -2.68
N ARG A 45 -1.97 10.91 -3.22
CA ARG A 45 -0.87 10.38 -2.40
C ARG A 45 -0.05 11.49 -1.73
N LEU A 46 0.17 12.59 -2.43
CA LEU A 46 0.84 13.76 -1.88
C LEU A 46 0.01 14.38 -0.75
N GLU A 47 -1.28 14.56 -0.99
CA GLU A 47 -2.23 15.07 0.01
C GLU A 47 -2.30 14.14 1.24
N LEU A 48 -2.37 12.82 1.03
CA LEU A 48 -2.32 11.84 2.12
C LEU A 48 -1.09 12.02 3.00
N GLN A 49 0.09 12.19 2.39
CA GLN A 49 1.33 12.43 3.13
C GLN A 49 1.27 13.75 3.90
N GLN A 50 0.77 14.83 3.29
CA GLN A 50 0.64 16.12 3.95
C GLN A 50 -0.30 16.05 5.16
N LEU A 51 -1.43 15.37 5.03
CA LEU A 51 -2.38 15.19 6.13
C LEU A 51 -1.80 14.33 7.24
N LEU A 52 -1.15 13.21 6.90
CA LEU A 52 -0.45 12.39 7.91
C LEU A 52 0.65 13.20 8.62
N ALA A 53 1.43 14.02 7.92
CA ALA A 53 2.40 14.90 8.57
C ALA A 53 1.73 15.91 9.52
N HIS A 54 0.59 16.49 9.11
CA HIS A 54 -0.21 17.37 9.96
C HIS A 54 -0.74 16.67 11.23
N HIS A 55 -1.04 15.38 11.14
CA HIS A 55 -1.41 14.53 12.28
C HIS A 55 -0.22 14.02 13.11
N GLY A 56 1.00 14.51 12.86
CA GLY A 56 2.18 14.25 13.69
C GLY A 56 2.99 13.01 13.33
N TYR A 57 2.79 12.42 12.15
CA TYR A 57 3.63 11.30 11.68
C TYR A 57 4.91 11.81 11.00
N ASP A 58 6.07 11.22 11.31
CA ASP A 58 7.33 11.52 10.60
C ASP A 58 7.39 10.77 9.25
N LEU A 59 7.24 11.53 8.18
CA LEU A 59 7.25 11.04 6.81
C LEU A 59 8.47 11.52 6.01
N GLY A 60 9.18 12.54 6.51
CA GLY A 60 9.99 13.42 5.67
C GLY A 60 9.13 14.32 4.76
N GLU A 61 9.74 14.85 3.70
CA GLU A 61 9.07 15.70 2.72
C GLU A 61 8.04 14.92 1.89
N PRO A 62 6.76 15.37 1.83
CA PRO A 62 5.76 14.78 0.94
C PRO A 62 6.19 14.86 -0.54
N ASP A 63 6.25 13.72 -1.21
CA ASP A 63 6.74 13.57 -2.59
C ASP A 63 5.76 12.81 -3.51
N GLY A 64 4.66 12.29 -2.96
CA GLY A 64 3.68 11.43 -3.60
C GLY A 64 4.12 9.96 -3.74
N GLN A 65 5.30 9.59 -3.24
CA GLN A 65 5.82 8.23 -3.24
C GLN A 65 5.53 7.56 -1.90
N LEU A 66 4.79 6.45 -1.94
CA LEU A 66 4.46 5.70 -0.73
C LEU A 66 5.64 4.83 -0.30
N GLY A 67 6.68 5.46 0.25
CA GLY A 67 7.90 4.81 0.72
C GLY A 67 7.70 4.05 2.04
N ARG A 68 8.81 3.60 2.63
CA ARG A 68 8.78 2.87 3.92
C ARG A 68 8.18 3.72 5.04
N LYS A 69 8.59 5.00 5.16
CA LYS A 69 8.07 5.92 6.19
C LYS A 69 6.56 6.13 6.04
N THR A 70 6.08 6.43 4.82
CA THR A 70 4.65 6.58 4.55
C THR A 70 3.86 5.33 4.87
N ARG A 71 4.32 4.15 4.45
CA ARG A 71 3.65 2.89 4.81
C ARG A 71 3.66 2.64 6.32
N SER A 72 4.72 3.00 7.04
CA SER A 72 4.76 2.89 8.50
C SER A 72 3.71 3.79 9.16
N ALA A 73 3.66 5.06 8.76
CA ALA A 73 2.67 6.00 9.29
C ALA A 73 1.23 5.57 9.00
N ILE A 74 0.97 5.00 7.82
CA ILE A 74 -0.36 4.44 7.50
C ILE A 74 -0.69 3.28 8.44
N ARG A 75 0.26 2.37 8.74
CA ARG A 75 0.04 1.29 9.71
C ARG A 75 -0.27 1.81 11.10
N ASP A 76 0.49 2.80 11.55
CA ASP A 76 0.30 3.40 12.87
C ASP A 76 -1.06 4.11 12.95
N TYR A 77 -1.45 4.82 11.88
CA TYR A 77 -2.78 5.41 11.76
C TYR A 77 -3.88 4.35 11.79
N GLN A 78 -3.76 3.28 10.99
CA GLN A 78 -4.72 2.18 10.97
C GLN A 78 -4.87 1.55 12.37
N ALA A 79 -3.75 1.26 13.04
CA ALA A 79 -3.75 0.69 14.38
C ALA A 79 -4.46 1.59 15.40
N LYS A 80 -4.18 2.90 15.39
CA LYS A 80 -4.85 3.88 16.27
C LYS A 80 -6.36 3.99 16.02
N ASN A 81 -6.80 3.68 14.81
CA ASN A 81 -8.21 3.74 14.40
C ASN A 81 -8.90 2.36 14.43
N GLY A 82 -8.30 1.35 15.07
CA GLY A 82 -8.87 0.01 15.21
C GLY A 82 -8.98 -0.78 13.90
N GLN A 83 -8.22 -0.39 12.86
CA GLN A 83 -8.16 -1.06 11.57
C GLN A 83 -7.00 -2.07 11.53
N ILE A 84 -7.03 -2.99 10.56
CA ILE A 84 -5.89 -3.88 10.28
C ILE A 84 -4.71 -3.03 9.79
N PRO A 85 -3.53 -3.06 10.45
CA PRO A 85 -2.40 -2.22 10.10
C PRO A 85 -1.57 -2.82 8.96
N ASP A 86 -2.15 -2.92 7.75
CA ASP A 86 -1.46 -3.44 6.55
C ASP A 86 -0.53 -2.41 5.89
N GLY A 87 -0.77 -1.11 6.10
CA GLY A 87 -0.01 -0.01 5.53
C GLY A 87 -0.42 0.36 4.12
N PHE A 88 -1.58 -0.11 3.64
CA PHE A 88 -2.10 0.17 2.32
C PHE A 88 -2.85 1.51 2.30
N ALA A 89 -2.51 2.36 1.33
CA ALA A 89 -3.12 3.68 1.19
C ALA A 89 -4.45 3.58 0.44
N THR A 90 -5.56 3.64 1.17
CA THR A 90 -6.92 3.58 0.61
C THR A 90 -7.53 4.98 0.48
N VAL A 91 -8.54 5.10 -0.38
CA VAL A 91 -9.40 6.30 -0.46
C VAL A 91 -10.07 6.57 0.89
N ALA A 92 -10.50 5.51 1.59
CA ALA A 92 -11.15 5.65 2.90
C ALA A 92 -10.25 6.30 3.95
N ILE A 93 -8.95 6.00 3.96
CA ILE A 93 -8.00 6.65 4.87
C ILE A 93 -7.85 8.13 4.51
N LEU A 94 -7.77 8.45 3.22
CA LEU A 94 -7.66 9.83 2.76
C LEU A 94 -8.90 10.66 3.15
N GLU A 95 -10.11 10.13 2.95
CA GLU A 95 -11.35 10.84 3.35
C GLU A 95 -11.42 11.06 4.87
N LYS A 96 -11.08 10.04 5.67
CA LYS A 96 -11.03 10.18 7.13
C LYS A 96 -10.05 11.28 7.57
N LEU A 97 -8.90 11.39 6.91
CA LEU A 97 -7.92 12.44 7.18
C LEU A 97 -8.38 13.83 6.69
N ARG A 98 -9.25 13.89 5.68
CA ARG A 98 -9.94 15.14 5.27
C ARG A 98 -11.04 15.55 6.24
N GLY A 99 -11.41 14.69 7.20
CA GLY A 99 -12.55 14.91 8.10
C GLY A 99 -13.90 14.66 7.43
N ARG A 100 -13.94 13.81 6.41
CA ARG A 100 -15.15 13.35 5.70
C ARG A 100 -15.43 11.88 6.00
#